data_AF-A0A434SGA7-F1
#
_entry.id   AF-A0A434SGA7-F1
#
_cell.length_a   1.000
_cell.length_b   1.000
_cell.length_c   1.000
_cell.angle_alpha   90.00
_cell.angle_beta   90.00
_cell.angle_gamma   90.00
#
_symmetry.space_group_name_H-M   'P 1'
#
loop_
_entity.id
_entity.type
_entity.pdbx_description
1 polymer ?
#
loop_
_entity_poly.entity_id
_entity_poly.type
_entity_poly.pdbx_seq_one_letter_code
_entity_poly.pdbx_strand_id
1 'polypeptide(L)'
;MQKSVARAASAARHVTASIGATALQVQFEAEPVARHYIRPVENVVVPISRNLQLVELTERTCKWPNGDPLSEDFSFCGNDAGETGPYCKYHARVAFQPAAERRRSR
;
A
#
# COMPACT_ATOMS: atom_id res chain seq x y z
N MET A 1 -38.27 -34.99 -15.76
CA MET A 1 -38.14 -34.58 -14.35
C MET A 1 -37.76 -33.10 -14.33
N GLN A 2 -38.73 -32.19 -14.30
CA GLN A 2 -38.50 -30.74 -14.25
C GLN A 2 -39.05 -30.23 -12.92
N LYS A 3 -38.22 -29.60 -12.09
CA LYS A 3 -38.71 -28.81 -10.95
C LYS A 3 -37.84 -27.58 -10.74
N SER A 4 -38.52 -26.44 -10.82
CA SER A 4 -38.05 -25.06 -10.83
C SER A 4 -37.44 -24.61 -9.50
N VAL A 5 -36.45 -23.72 -9.56
CA VAL A 5 -35.85 -23.06 -8.39
C VAL A 5 -36.69 -21.84 -8.01
N ALA A 6 -37.13 -21.76 -6.76
CA ALA A 6 -37.89 -20.64 -6.21
C ALA A 6 -36.97 -19.46 -5.85
N ARG A 7 -37.41 -18.23 -6.17
CA ARG A 7 -36.73 -16.97 -5.86
C ARG A 7 -37.07 -16.51 -4.44
N ALA A 8 -36.07 -16.23 -3.61
CA ALA A 8 -36.27 -15.73 -2.25
C ALA A 8 -36.83 -14.28 -2.26
N ALA A 9 -37.85 -14.03 -1.44
CA ALA A 9 -38.49 -12.72 -1.30
C ALA A 9 -37.66 -11.81 -0.38
N SER A 10 -37.48 -10.54 -0.77
CA SER A 10 -36.83 -9.51 0.04
C SER A 10 -37.80 -9.06 1.14
N ALA A 11 -37.39 -9.17 2.41
CA ALA A 11 -38.19 -8.69 3.53
C ALA A 11 -38.20 -7.16 3.55
N ALA A 12 -39.36 -6.56 3.29
CA ALA A 12 -39.57 -5.12 3.43
C ALA A 12 -39.46 -4.74 4.92
N ARG A 13 -38.43 -3.96 5.25
CA ARG A 13 -38.30 -3.35 6.57
C ARG A 13 -39.31 -2.22 6.69
N HIS A 14 -40.05 -2.19 7.79
CA HIS A 14 -40.97 -1.12 8.14
C HIS A 14 -40.17 0.13 8.51
N VAL A 15 -40.26 1.18 7.70
CA VAL A 15 -39.68 2.49 7.98
C VAL A 15 -40.74 3.31 8.71
N THR A 16 -40.48 3.67 9.97
CA THR A 16 -41.30 4.65 10.69
C THR A 16 -40.92 6.05 10.20
N ALA A 17 -41.82 6.73 9.50
CA ALA A 17 -41.62 8.12 9.10
C ALA A 17 -41.80 9.02 10.33
N SER A 18 -40.73 9.69 10.79
CA SER A 18 -40.81 10.69 11.85
C SER A 18 -41.35 12.00 11.28
N ILE A 19 -42.56 12.39 11.68
CA ILE A 19 -43.14 13.71 11.37
C ILE A 19 -42.92 14.67 12.56
N GLY A 20 -42.10 15.70 12.38
CA GLY A 20 -41.83 16.72 13.39
C GLY A 20 -40.61 17.58 13.06
N ALA A 21 -40.44 18.70 13.77
CA ALA A 21 -39.38 19.70 13.52
C ALA A 21 -37.94 19.17 13.69
N THR A 22 -37.76 17.95 14.20
CA THR A 22 -36.46 17.28 14.36
C THR A 22 -36.03 16.46 13.13
N ALA A 23 -36.85 16.39 12.06
CA ALA A 23 -36.56 15.62 10.85
C ALA A 23 -35.38 16.15 9.99
N LEU A 24 -34.84 17.34 10.28
CA LEU A 24 -33.78 17.98 9.48
C LEU A 24 -32.36 17.72 9.98
N GLN A 25 -32.15 16.91 11.01
CA GLN A 25 -30.81 16.62 11.50
C GLN A 25 -30.16 15.51 10.67
N VAL A 26 -29.80 15.85 9.43
CA VAL A 26 -28.89 15.04 8.61
C VAL A 26 -27.56 14.98 9.35
N GLN A 27 -27.28 13.84 9.98
CA GLN A 27 -25.96 13.53 10.50
C GLN A 27 -25.06 13.28 9.31
N PHE A 28 -24.35 14.33 8.89
CA PHE A 28 -23.30 14.21 7.88
C PHE A 28 -22.13 13.48 8.55
N GLU A 29 -22.11 12.15 8.44
CA GLU A 29 -20.93 11.35 8.75
C GLU A 29 -19.86 11.72 7.72
N ALA A 30 -19.05 12.72 8.05
CA ALA A 30 -17.91 13.10 7.26
C ALA A 30 -16.90 11.94 7.29
N GLU A 31 -16.86 11.15 6.22
CA GLU A 31 -15.77 10.20 5.97
C GLU A 31 -14.44 10.90 6.20
N PRO A 32 -13.55 10.37 7.06
CA PRO A 32 -12.28 11.01 7.34
C PRO A 32 -11.42 10.99 6.07
N VAL A 33 -11.35 12.12 5.39
CA VAL A 33 -10.45 12.30 4.24
C VAL A 33 -9.03 12.06 4.74
N ALA A 34 -8.42 10.95 4.28
CA ALA A 34 -7.06 10.60 4.62
C ALA A 34 -6.14 11.77 4.25
N ARG A 35 -5.61 12.46 5.26
CA ARG A 35 -4.66 13.56 5.05
C ARG A 35 -3.41 12.95 4.43
N HIS A 36 -3.22 13.17 3.13
CA HIS A 36 -1.96 12.90 2.47
C HIS A 36 -0.90 13.87 3.01
N TYR A 37 -0.05 13.37 3.91
CA TYR A 37 1.14 14.10 4.32
C TYR A 37 2.15 14.04 3.17
N ILE A 38 2.26 15.14 2.43
CA ILE A 38 3.36 15.31 1.46
C ILE A 38 4.65 15.31 2.28
N ARG A 39 5.46 14.26 2.13
CA ARG A 39 6.81 14.25 2.71
C ARG A 39 7.61 15.40 2.13
N PRO A 40 8.35 16.16 2.94
CA PRO A 40 9.28 17.16 2.43
C PRO A 40 10.21 16.54 1.38
N VAL A 41 10.43 17.24 0.27
CA VAL A 41 11.39 16.81 -0.75
C VAL A 41 12.79 16.98 -0.17
N GLU A 42 13.34 15.90 0.38
CA GLU A 42 14.73 15.86 0.80
C GLU A 42 15.63 15.71 -0.43
N ASN A 43 16.85 16.26 -0.39
CA ASN A 43 17.86 16.02 -1.43
C ASN A 43 18.38 14.59 -1.29
N VAL A 44 17.64 13.64 -1.84
CA VAL A 44 17.95 12.20 -1.75
C VAL A 44 18.85 11.80 -2.91
N VAL A 45 20.15 11.60 -2.62
CA VAL A 45 21.09 11.03 -3.58
C VAL A 45 20.77 9.54 -3.75
N VAL A 46 20.23 9.18 -4.91
CA VAL A 46 20.02 7.78 -5.30
C VAL A 46 21.38 7.17 -5.67
N PRO A 47 21.79 6.05 -5.06
CA PRO A 47 23.00 5.37 -5.47
C PRO A 47 22.90 4.94 -6.94
N ILE A 48 24.00 5.08 -7.69
CA ILE A 48 24.09 4.48 -9.02
C ILE A 48 23.95 2.96 -8.86
N SER A 49 22.98 2.38 -9.56
CA SER A 49 22.77 0.94 -9.57
C SER A 49 23.88 0.24 -10.37
N ARG A 50 24.23 -0.97 -9.94
CA ARG A 50 25.14 -1.87 -10.66
C ARG A 50 24.42 -2.80 -11.64
N ASN A 51 23.09 -2.71 -11.70
CA ASN A 51 22.22 -3.42 -12.63
C ASN A 51 22.49 -4.94 -12.69
N LEU A 52 22.65 -5.57 -11.52
CA LEU A 52 22.92 -7.01 -11.45
C LEU A 52 21.70 -7.82 -11.85
N GLN A 53 21.91 -8.96 -12.50
CA GLN A 53 20.87 -9.96 -12.71
C GLN A 53 20.70 -10.87 -11.50
N LEU A 54 19.62 -11.67 -11.48
CA LEU A 54 19.28 -12.55 -10.36
C LEU A 54 20.42 -13.51 -10.00
N VAL A 55 21.11 -14.05 -11.01
CA VAL A 55 22.21 -15.01 -10.86
C VAL A 55 23.50 -14.39 -10.30
N GLU A 56 23.63 -13.07 -10.39
CA GLU A 56 24.80 -12.32 -9.91
C GLU A 56 24.63 -11.82 -8.47
N LEU A 57 23.45 -12.03 -7.88
CA LEU A 57 23.17 -11.63 -6.51
C LEU A 57 23.89 -12.52 -5.50
N THR A 58 24.54 -11.90 -4.54
CA THR A 58 25.11 -12.56 -3.36
C THR A 58 24.32 -12.15 -2.11
N GLU A 59 24.66 -12.72 -0.96
CA GLU A 59 24.11 -12.29 0.33
C GLU A 59 24.51 -10.85 0.70
N ARG A 60 25.63 -10.37 0.14
CA ARG A 60 26.18 -9.04 0.39
C ARG A 60 25.76 -7.99 -0.62
N THR A 61 24.94 -8.33 -1.63
CA THR A 61 24.47 -7.36 -2.62
C THR A 61 23.02 -6.95 -2.39
N CYS A 62 22.72 -5.70 -2.71
CA CYS A 62 21.41 -5.10 -2.57
C CYS A 62 20.43 -5.73 -3.58
N LYS A 63 19.39 -6.37 -3.05
CA LYS A 63 18.38 -7.13 -3.81
C LYS A 63 17.18 -6.29 -4.23
N TRP A 64 17.33 -4.97 -4.33
CA TRP A 64 16.22 -4.09 -4.70
C TRP A 64 15.91 -4.22 -6.20
N PRO A 65 14.67 -4.54 -6.59
CA PRO A 65 14.29 -4.68 -8.00
C PRO A 65 14.18 -3.30 -8.68
N ASN A 66 14.80 -3.18 -9.85
CA ASN A 66 14.70 -2.03 -10.73
C ASN A 66 13.89 -2.43 -11.98
N GLY A 67 12.82 -1.71 -12.24
CA GLY A 67 11.95 -1.96 -13.38
C GLY A 67 10.91 -3.06 -13.14
N ASP A 68 10.28 -3.49 -14.23
CA ASP A 68 9.26 -4.53 -14.24
C ASP A 68 9.92 -5.91 -14.39
N PRO A 69 9.58 -6.93 -13.57
CA PRO A 69 10.10 -8.30 -13.71
C PRO A 69 9.90 -8.95 -15.09
N LEU A 70 8.95 -8.47 -15.91
CA LEU A 70 8.69 -8.96 -17.26
C LEU A 70 9.49 -8.24 -18.35
N SER A 71 10.24 -7.20 -17.99
CA SER A 71 11.08 -6.44 -18.91
C SER A 71 12.47 -7.08 -19.06
N GLU A 72 13.05 -6.97 -20.25
CA GLU A 72 14.44 -7.36 -20.51
C GLU A 72 15.45 -6.48 -19.77
N ASP A 73 15.05 -5.26 -19.37
CA ASP A 73 15.87 -4.33 -18.59
C ASP A 73 15.76 -4.57 -17.07
N PHE A 74 15.09 -5.64 -16.66
CA PHE A 74 14.94 -5.98 -15.25
C PHE A 74 16.30 -6.26 -14.61
N SER A 75 16.59 -5.53 -13.53
CA SER A 75 17.87 -5.66 -12.83
C SER A 75 17.72 -5.36 -11.35
N PHE A 76 18.75 -5.65 -10.58
CA PHE A 76 18.84 -5.36 -9.15
C PHE A 76 19.87 -4.27 -8.89
N CYS A 77 19.65 -3.49 -7.84
CA CYS A 77 20.55 -2.40 -7.45
C CYS A 77 22.01 -2.85 -7.30
N GLY A 78 22.28 -3.99 -6.65
CA GLY A 78 23.59 -4.62 -6.62
C GLY A 78 24.68 -3.93 -5.80
N ASN A 79 24.42 -2.74 -5.23
CA ASN A 79 25.33 -2.11 -4.26
C ASN A 79 25.48 -2.93 -2.99
N ASP A 80 26.49 -2.64 -2.16
CA ASP A 80 26.69 -3.38 -0.92
C ASP A 80 25.44 -3.31 -0.02
N ALA A 81 24.94 -4.49 0.35
CA ALA A 81 23.90 -4.63 1.35
C ALA A 81 24.45 -4.17 2.71
N GLY A 82 23.58 -3.54 3.49
CA GLY A 82 23.93 -3.18 4.87
C GLY A 82 24.15 -4.42 5.74
N GLU A 83 24.70 -4.20 6.92
CA GLU A 83 24.97 -5.27 7.89
C GLU A 83 23.70 -5.98 8.37
N THR A 84 22.57 -5.27 8.34
CA THR A 84 21.27 -5.79 8.75
C THR A 84 20.27 -5.70 7.58
N GLY A 85 20.28 -6.70 6.70
CA GLY A 85 19.21 -6.92 5.72
C GLY A 85 19.67 -6.93 4.25
N PRO A 86 18.74 -7.21 3.32
CA PRO A 86 19.06 -7.52 1.92
C PRO A 86 19.33 -6.29 1.04
N TYR A 87 19.36 -5.08 1.60
CA TYR A 87 19.36 -3.83 0.85
C TYR A 87 20.50 -2.90 1.30
N CYS A 88 20.96 -2.06 0.37
CA CYS A 88 21.89 -0.98 0.69
C CYS A 88 21.22 0.08 1.57
N LYS A 89 22.00 1.00 2.16
CA LYS A 89 21.50 2.04 3.08
C LYS A 89 20.37 2.89 2.49
N TYR A 90 20.36 3.09 1.17
CA TYR A 90 19.30 3.83 0.49
C TYR A 90 18.01 3.01 0.41
N HIS A 91 18.07 1.84 -0.24
CA HIS A 91 16.89 0.99 -0.43
C HIS A 91 16.31 0.43 0.88
N ALA A 92 17.13 0.29 1.94
CA ALA A 92 16.63 -0.04 3.27
C ALA A 92 15.67 1.05 3.81
N ARG A 93 15.95 2.34 3.59
CA ARG A 93 15.06 3.43 4.01
C ARG A 93 13.76 3.49 3.19
N VAL A 94 13.83 3.07 1.93
CA VAL A 94 12.65 3.00 1.05
C VAL A 94 11.76 1.82 1.45
N ALA A 95 12.37 0.65 1.71
CA ALA A 95 11.65 -0.58 2.06
C ALA A 95 11.00 -0.51 3.44
N PHE A 96 11.70 0.06 4.43
CA PHE A 96 11.30 -0.03 5.83
C PHE A 96 10.73 1.29 6.34
N GLN A 97 9.46 1.27 6.77
CA GLN A 97 8.86 2.41 7.45
C GLN A 97 9.39 2.56 8.89
N PRO A 98 9.73 3.79 9.32
CA PRO A 98 10.09 4.07 10.70
C PRO A 98 9.00 3.64 11.68
N ALA A 99 9.40 3.15 12.86
CA ALA A 99 8.47 2.62 13.85
C ALA A 99 7.41 3.64 14.33
N ALA A 100 7.76 4.93 14.36
CA ALA A 100 6.84 6.01 14.73
C ALA A 100 5.67 6.15 13.74
N GLU A 101 5.92 5.89 12.45
CA GLU A 101 4.92 6.01 11.40
C GLU A 101 3.97 4.81 11.38
N ARG A 102 4.49 3.61 11.62
CA ARG A 102 3.67 2.40 11.78
C ARG A 102 2.66 2.49 12.92
N ARG A 103 2.94 3.26 13.98
CA ARG A 103 2.01 3.47 15.10
C ARG A 103 0.85 4.41 14.76
N ARG A 104 1.01 5.29 13.77
CA ARG A 104 -0.05 6.20 13.32
C ARG A 104 -1.06 5.52 12.39
N SER A 105 -0.66 4.43 11.75
CA SER A 105 -1.50 3.63 10.84
C SER A 105 -2.33 2.55 11.54
N ARG A 106 -2.22 2.40 12.87
CA ARG A 106 -3.02 1.51 13.72
C ARG A 106 -4.05 2.32 14.47
#